data_AF-A0A7S6MG17-F1
#
_entry.id   AF-A0A7S6MG17-F1
#
_cell.length_a   1.000
_cell.length_b   1.000
_cell.length_c   1.000
_cell.angle_alpha   90.00
_cell.angle_beta   90.00
_cell.angle_gamma   90.00
#
_symmetry.space_group_name_H-M   'P 1'
#
loop_
_entity.id
_entity.type
_entity.pdbx_description
1 polymer ?
#
loop_
_entity_poly.entity_id
_entity_poly.type
_entity_poly.pdbx_seq_one_letter_code
_entity_poly.pdbx_strand_id
1 'polypeptide(L)'
;MPRVRLLVILRDPVKRAWSHYGLRVRQGRESRSFERAIRAERAEESDWVRAYIGWSRYAEHLGRFEEAFGRESLHVLFLEELVKEPARVLEGVWRHLGVPTDAEATREAPPKSNAMVMPRSVAMYSLTRRIATMTRSPNPMLRVIGRVARSSCRRNLRAGDTRLPESAAGLLRELFYEDDLRLSAWLGRELPWAKST
;
A
#
# COMPACT_ATOMS: atom_id res chain seq x y z
N MET A 1 7.85 -26.09 11.68
CA MET A 1 6.92 -25.53 12.68
C MET A 1 5.55 -26.14 12.45
N PRO A 2 4.98 -26.97 13.35
CA PRO A 2 3.67 -27.55 13.10
C PRO A 2 2.55 -26.52 13.35
N ARG A 3 1.68 -26.32 12.35
CA ARG A 3 0.41 -25.55 12.34
C ARG A 3 0.50 -24.02 12.46
N VAL A 4 1.34 -23.38 11.65
CA VAL A 4 1.22 -21.92 11.43
C VAL A 4 -0.03 -21.62 10.59
N ARG A 5 -0.79 -20.60 10.99
CA ARG A 5 -1.93 -20.06 10.25
C ARG A 5 -1.59 -18.64 9.80
N LEU A 6 -1.89 -18.32 8.55
CA LEU A 6 -1.49 -17.09 7.88
C LEU A 6 -2.72 -16.33 7.42
N LEU A 7 -2.87 -15.11 7.92
CA LEU A 7 -3.87 -14.16 7.43
C LEU A 7 -3.22 -13.25 6.40
N VAL A 8 -3.78 -13.19 5.20
CA VAL A 8 -3.29 -12.37 4.10
C VAL A 8 -4.37 -11.36 3.71
N ILE A 9 -4.06 -10.07 3.81
CA ILE A 9 -4.97 -8.99 3.44
C ILE A 9 -4.52 -8.40 2.11
N LEU A 10 -5.28 -8.65 1.06
CA LEU A 10 -5.07 -8.07 -0.26
C LEU A 10 -5.92 -6.82 -0.44
N ARG A 11 -5.55 -6.00 -1.43
CA ARG A 11 -6.33 -4.84 -1.87
C ARG A 11 -6.03 -4.60 -3.34
N ASP A 12 -6.88 -3.80 -3.99
CA ASP A 12 -6.68 -3.33 -5.35
C ASP A 12 -5.22 -2.91 -5.58
N PRO A 13 -4.47 -3.63 -6.45
CA PRO A 13 -3.03 -3.45 -6.60
C PRO A 13 -2.69 -2.07 -7.16
N VAL A 14 -3.58 -1.50 -7.99
CA VAL A 14 -3.43 -0.15 -8.55
C VAL A 14 -3.56 0.90 -7.44
N LYS A 15 -4.62 0.80 -6.62
CA LYS A 15 -4.81 1.69 -5.47
C LYS A 15 -3.67 1.53 -4.47
N ARG A 16 -3.16 0.30 -4.26
CA ARG A 16 -2.03 0.02 -3.36
C ARG A 16 -0.77 0.74 -3.83
N ALA A 17 -0.42 0.60 -5.11
CA ALA A 17 0.74 1.25 -5.70
C ALA A 17 0.67 2.78 -5.53
N TRP A 18 -0.50 3.39 -5.75
CA TRP A 18 -0.71 4.83 -5.57
C TRP A 18 -0.54 5.29 -4.12
N SER A 19 -1.16 4.56 -3.19
CA SER A 19 -1.03 4.81 -1.76
C SER A 19 0.43 4.67 -1.30
N HIS A 20 1.15 3.67 -1.81
CA HIS A 20 2.57 3.45 -1.51
C HIS A 20 3.46 4.55 -2.11
N TYR A 21 3.20 4.97 -3.34
CA TYR A 21 3.85 6.13 -3.95
C TYR A 21 3.70 7.38 -3.07
N GLY A 22 2.50 7.64 -2.57
CA GLY A 22 2.30 8.79 -1.71
C GLY A 22 3.06 8.72 -0.39
N LEU A 23 3.12 7.54 0.22
CA LEU A 23 3.96 7.29 1.39
C LEU A 23 5.44 7.57 1.08
N ARG A 24 5.95 7.08 -0.06
CA ARG A 24 7.36 7.27 -0.45
C ARG A 24 7.70 8.73 -0.73
N VAL A 25 6.80 9.48 -1.37
CA VAL A 25 6.94 10.93 -1.55
C VAL A 25 7.00 11.64 -0.20
N ARG A 26 6.10 11.32 0.74
CA ARG A 26 6.11 11.88 2.10
C ARG A 26 7.39 11.50 2.87
N GLN A 27 7.92 10.31 2.63
CA GLN A 27 9.20 9.85 3.16
C GLN A 27 10.41 10.42 2.40
N GLY A 28 10.21 11.29 1.41
CA GLY A 28 11.27 11.87 0.55
C GLY A 28 12.11 10.81 -0.16
N ARG A 29 11.54 9.63 -0.40
CA ARG A 29 12.14 8.49 -1.10
C ARG A 29 11.71 8.41 -2.57
N GLU A 30 10.81 9.30 -2.98
CA GLU A 30 10.41 9.47 -4.37
C GLU A 30 10.14 10.94 -4.64
N SER A 31 10.61 11.42 -5.80
CA SER A 31 10.46 12.80 -6.26
C SER A 31 9.96 12.90 -7.71
N ARG A 32 9.92 11.77 -8.43
CA ARG A 32 9.40 11.66 -9.80
C ARG A 32 7.88 11.68 -9.77
N SER A 33 7.25 11.91 -10.93
CA SER A 33 5.82 11.64 -11.09
C SER A 33 5.54 10.15 -10.96
N PHE A 34 4.31 9.79 -10.60
CA PHE A 34 3.93 8.40 -10.38
C PHE A 34 4.16 7.52 -11.61
N GLU A 35 3.77 7.99 -12.80
CA GLU A 35 4.01 7.25 -14.05
C GLU A 35 5.50 7.02 -14.30
N ARG A 36 6.34 8.05 -14.09
CA ARG A 36 7.80 7.90 -14.22
C ARG A 36 8.37 6.95 -13.17
N ALA A 37 7.81 6.93 -11.97
CA ALA A 37 8.25 6.05 -10.89
C ALA A 37 7.94 4.56 -11.21
N ILE A 38 6.74 4.28 -11.75
CA ILE A 38 6.36 2.94 -12.24
C ILE A 38 7.28 2.50 -13.38
N ARG A 39 7.46 3.34 -14.41
CA ARG A 39 8.33 3.02 -15.55
C ARG A 39 9.78 2.77 -15.12
N ALA A 40 10.28 3.55 -14.15
CA ALA A 40 11.62 3.37 -13.64
C ALA A 40 11.77 2.07 -12.81
N GLU A 41 10.77 1.68 -12.01
CA GLU A 41 10.80 0.37 -11.31
C GLU A 41 10.87 -0.78 -12.31
N ARG A 42 10.05 -0.72 -13.36
CA ARG A 42 10.04 -1.73 -14.43
C ARG A 42 11.39 -1.81 -15.16
N ALA A 43 11.99 -0.66 -15.48
CA ALA A 43 13.26 -0.61 -16.20
C ALA A 43 14.47 -1.07 -15.37
N GLU A 44 14.42 -0.89 -14.05
CA GLU A 44 15.50 -1.30 -13.15
C GLU A 44 15.36 -2.76 -12.67
N GLU A 45 14.29 -3.46 -13.06
CA GLU A 45 13.93 -4.81 -12.58
C GLU A 45 13.99 -4.94 -11.04
N SER A 46 13.74 -3.83 -10.36
CA SER A 46 14.00 -3.67 -8.93
C SER A 46 12.69 -3.68 -8.15
N ASP A 47 11.92 -4.75 -8.36
CA ASP A 47 10.56 -4.97 -7.87
C ASP A 47 10.39 -4.81 -6.35
N TRP A 48 11.47 -5.01 -5.59
CA TRP A 48 11.44 -4.96 -4.12
C TRP A 48 11.87 -3.62 -3.52
N VAL A 49 12.59 -2.77 -4.25
CA VAL A 49 13.15 -1.51 -3.70
C VAL A 49 12.13 -0.38 -3.71
N ARG A 50 11.34 -0.28 -4.79
CA ARG A 50 10.29 0.72 -4.95
C ARG A 50 8.91 0.17 -4.67
N ALA A 51 8.70 -1.09 -5.05
CA ALA A 51 7.56 -1.88 -4.66
C ALA A 51 6.19 -1.27 -5.03
N TYR A 52 6.12 -0.59 -6.18
CA TYR A 52 4.88 -0.21 -6.83
C TYR A 52 4.26 -1.40 -7.56
N ILE A 53 5.08 -2.27 -8.14
CA ILE A 53 4.66 -3.46 -8.89
C ILE A 53 4.92 -4.71 -8.07
N GLY A 54 6.17 -4.93 -7.63
CA GLY A 54 6.60 -6.22 -7.07
C GLY A 54 5.75 -6.76 -5.92
N TRP A 55 5.39 -5.91 -4.95
CA TRP A 55 4.57 -6.31 -3.80
C TRP A 55 3.12 -6.68 -4.16
N SER A 56 2.66 -6.33 -5.36
CA SER A 56 1.32 -6.61 -5.86
C SER A 56 1.21 -7.83 -6.75
N ARG A 57 2.30 -8.57 -6.97
CA ARG A 57 2.27 -9.90 -7.63
C ARG A 57 1.74 -10.96 -6.67
N TYR A 58 0.47 -10.83 -6.29
CA TYR A 58 -0.13 -11.60 -5.22
C TYR A 58 -0.16 -13.09 -5.53
N ALA A 59 -0.46 -13.49 -6.78
CA ALA A 59 -0.48 -14.90 -7.15
C ALA A 59 0.90 -15.54 -7.00
N GLU A 60 1.96 -14.85 -7.45
CA GLU A 60 3.35 -15.28 -7.26
C GLU A 60 3.70 -15.48 -5.77
N HIS A 61 3.36 -14.50 -4.93
CA HIS A 61 3.69 -14.58 -3.50
C HIS A 61 2.89 -15.66 -2.79
N LEU A 62 1.59 -15.76 -3.06
CA LEU A 62 0.72 -16.78 -2.47
C LEU A 62 1.14 -18.19 -2.86
N GLY A 63 1.58 -18.42 -4.11
CA GLY A 63 2.14 -19.70 -4.53
C GLY A 63 3.33 -20.13 -3.67
N ARG A 64 4.28 -19.22 -3.41
CA ARG A 64 5.42 -19.50 -2.53
C ARG A 64 5.01 -19.80 -1.08
N PHE A 65 4.02 -19.09 -0.55
CA PHE A 65 3.50 -19.37 0.79
C PHE A 65 2.75 -20.71 0.84
N GLU A 66 2.00 -21.06 -0.20
CA GLU A 66 1.31 -22.35 -0.30
C GLU A 66 2.31 -23.51 -0.37
N GLU A 67 3.38 -23.38 -1.14
CA GLU A 67 4.47 -24.39 -1.21
C GLU A 67 5.12 -24.62 0.17
N ALA A 68 5.28 -23.56 0.96
CA ALA A 68 5.97 -23.64 2.25
C ALA A 68 5.07 -24.05 3.42
N PHE A 69 3.80 -23.62 3.43
CA PHE A 69 2.89 -23.77 4.58
C PHE A 69 1.65 -24.62 4.28
N GLY A 70 1.36 -24.90 3.01
CA GLY A 70 0.16 -25.58 2.56
C GLY A 70 -1.05 -24.65 2.41
N ARG A 71 -1.98 -25.02 1.53
CA ARG A 71 -3.19 -24.25 1.21
C ARG A 71 -4.04 -23.94 2.44
N GLU A 72 -4.28 -24.95 3.27
CA GLU A 72 -5.16 -24.86 4.46
C GLU A 72 -4.63 -23.88 5.52
N SER A 73 -3.33 -23.57 5.49
CA SER A 73 -2.71 -22.59 6.39
C SER A 73 -2.95 -21.14 5.95
N LEU A 74 -3.45 -20.89 4.74
CA LEU A 74 -3.65 -19.55 4.19
C LEU A 74 -5.13 -19.15 4.24
N HIS A 75 -5.40 -18.00 4.83
CA HIS A 75 -6.71 -17.34 4.73
C HIS A 75 -6.54 -15.95 4.13
N VAL A 76 -6.99 -15.83 2.88
CA VAL A 76 -6.91 -14.60 2.09
C VAL A 76 -8.21 -13.82 2.22
N LEU A 77 -8.10 -12.54 2.55
CA LEU A 77 -9.21 -11.60 2.63
C LEU A 77 -8.87 -10.31 1.87
N PHE A 78 -9.92 -9.58 1.47
CA PHE A 78 -9.77 -8.32 0.73
C PHE A 78 -10.11 -7.12 1.59
N LEU A 79 -9.31 -6.06 1.50
CA LEU A 79 -9.53 -4.81 2.21
C LEU A 79 -10.88 -4.18 1.81
N GLU A 80 -11.25 -4.26 0.53
CA GLU A 80 -12.53 -3.77 0.01
C GLU A 80 -13.72 -4.45 0.71
N GLU A 81 -13.64 -5.77 0.92
CA GLU A 81 -14.66 -6.53 1.63
C GLU A 81 -14.62 -6.24 3.13
N LEU A 82 -13.42 -6.13 3.73
CA LEU A 82 -13.25 -5.82 5.14
C LEU A 82 -13.84 -4.46 5.50
N VAL A 83 -13.71 -3.46 4.62
CA VAL A 83 -14.31 -2.13 4.80
C VAL A 83 -15.82 -2.15 4.61
N LYS A 84 -16.33 -2.92 3.65
CA LYS A 84 -17.76 -2.96 3.31
C LYS A 84 -18.58 -3.82 4.27
N GLU A 85 -18.04 -4.97 4.68
CA GLU A 85 -18.72 -6.02 5.44
C GLU A 85 -17.77 -6.63 6.50
N PRO A 86 -17.28 -5.83 7.48
CA PRO A 86 -16.26 -6.26 8.43
C PRO A 86 -16.69 -7.50 9.25
N ALA A 87 -17.95 -7.54 9.70
CA ALA A 87 -18.46 -8.68 10.47
C ALA A 87 -18.36 -10.01 9.70
N ARG A 88 -18.77 -10.01 8.42
CA ARG A 88 -18.69 -11.19 7.54
C ARG A 88 -17.25 -11.65 7.33
N VAL A 89 -16.33 -10.72 7.10
CA VAL A 89 -14.91 -11.04 6.86
C VAL A 89 -14.25 -11.55 8.13
N LEU A 90 -14.50 -10.92 9.27
CA LEU A 90 -13.94 -11.32 10.57
C LEU A 90 -14.46 -12.69 11.02
N GLU A 91 -15.70 -13.07 10.70
CA GLU A 91 -16.20 -14.43 10.93
C GLU A 91 -15.32 -15.50 10.25
N GLY A 92 -14.88 -15.24 9.02
CA GLY A 92 -13.92 -16.10 8.30
C GLY A 92 -12.57 -16.21 9.00
N VAL A 93 -12.08 -15.09 9.55
CA VAL A 93 -10.84 -15.04 10.35
C VAL A 93 -10.96 -15.87 11.62
N TRP A 94 -12.04 -15.71 12.38
CA TRP A 94 -12.27 -16.48 13.61
C TRP A 94 -12.33 -17.99 13.34
N ARG A 95 -13.05 -18.39 12.28
CA ARG A 95 -13.13 -19.79 11.83
C ARG A 95 -11.76 -20.34 11.45
N HIS A 96 -10.98 -19.58 10.69
CA HIS A 96 -9.62 -19.99 10.31
C HIS A 96 -8.71 -20.13 11.53
N LEU A 97 -8.79 -19.19 12.47
CA LEU A 97 -8.05 -19.21 13.74
C LEU A 97 -8.57 -20.24 14.74
N GLY A 98 -9.72 -20.88 14.49
CA GLY A 98 -10.31 -21.88 15.38
C GLY A 98 -10.65 -21.35 16.77
N VAL A 99 -11.01 -20.07 16.87
CA VAL A 99 -11.42 -19.41 18.12
C VAL A 99 -12.90 -19.05 18.05
N PRO A 100 -13.60 -18.92 19.21
CA PRO A 100 -14.99 -18.47 19.22
C PRO A 100 -15.15 -17.10 18.57
N THR A 101 -16.23 -16.92 17.81
CA THR A 101 -16.60 -15.62 17.25
C THR A 101 -16.94 -14.64 18.36
N ASP A 102 -16.31 -13.47 18.36
CA ASP A 102 -16.68 -12.34 19.20
C ASP A 102 -17.48 -11.34 18.36
N ALA A 103 -18.80 -11.28 18.60
CA ALA A 103 -19.70 -10.38 17.88
C ALA A 103 -19.45 -8.90 18.22
N GLU A 104 -18.98 -8.58 19.43
CA GLU A 104 -18.68 -7.21 19.84
C GLU A 104 -17.43 -6.68 19.15
N ALA A 105 -16.40 -7.53 18.97
CA ALA A 105 -15.17 -7.19 18.26
C ALA A 105 -15.40 -6.76 16.79
N THR A 106 -16.57 -7.04 16.22
CA THR A 106 -16.92 -6.66 14.84
C THR A 106 -17.64 -5.30 14.71
N ARG A 107 -18.00 -4.67 15.83
CA ARG A 107 -18.80 -3.42 15.86
C ARG A 107 -17.96 -2.14 15.83
N GLU A 108 -16.68 -2.23 16.18
CA GLU A 108 -15.80 -1.07 16.11
C GLU A 108 -15.45 -0.77 14.65
N ALA A 109 -15.92 0.39 14.16
CA ALA A 109 -15.50 0.88 12.86
C ALA A 109 -13.98 1.11 12.88
N PRO A 110 -13.24 0.67 11.85
CA PRO A 110 -11.80 0.93 11.79
C PRO A 110 -11.56 2.45 11.88
N PRO A 111 -10.57 2.89 12.67
CA PRO A 111 -10.31 4.31 12.83
C PRO A 111 -10.00 4.92 11.45
N LYS A 112 -10.56 6.10 11.15
CA LYS A 112 -10.32 6.83 9.89
C LYS A 112 -8.86 7.29 9.70
N SER A 113 -7.96 6.86 10.58
CA SER A 113 -6.56 7.23 10.66
C SER A 113 -5.72 6.41 9.68
N ASN A 114 -5.78 6.70 8.38
CA ASN A 114 -4.76 6.30 7.39
C ASN A 114 -4.95 7.00 6.04
N ALA A 115 -5.67 8.13 6.00
CA ALA A 115 -5.81 8.90 4.78
C ALA A 115 -4.43 9.26 4.22
N MET A 116 -4.24 9.02 2.91
CA MET A 116 -3.00 9.38 2.24
C MET A 116 -2.75 10.88 2.45
N VAL A 117 -1.49 11.26 2.68
CA VAL A 117 -1.08 12.66 2.83
C VAL A 117 0.00 12.93 1.80
N MET A 118 -0.22 13.93 0.95
CA MET A 118 0.68 14.28 -0.15
C MET A 118 1.15 15.72 -0.06
N PRO A 119 2.37 16.04 -0.50
CA PRO A 119 2.73 17.42 -0.73
C PRO A 119 1.96 18.00 -1.91
N ARG A 120 1.63 19.30 -1.86
CA ARG A 120 1.12 20.06 -3.01
C ARG A 120 2.17 20.12 -4.12
N SER A 121 3.42 20.35 -3.77
CA SER A 121 4.58 20.32 -4.68
C SER A 121 5.61 19.31 -4.22
N VAL A 122 5.77 18.23 -4.98
CA VAL A 122 6.76 17.16 -4.69
C VAL A 122 8.19 17.71 -4.72
N ALA A 123 8.51 18.57 -5.70
CA ALA A 123 9.83 19.18 -5.83
C ALA A 123 10.18 20.06 -4.62
N MET A 124 9.29 20.99 -4.24
CA MET A 124 9.47 21.85 -3.06
C MET A 124 9.61 21.01 -1.79
N TYR A 125 8.75 19.99 -1.63
CA TYR A 125 8.78 19.10 -0.48
C TYR A 125 10.12 18.37 -0.36
N SER A 126 10.61 17.84 -1.49
CA SER A 126 11.89 17.12 -1.55
C SER A 126 13.05 18.03 -1.15
N LEU A 127 13.10 19.26 -1.68
CA LEU A 127 14.13 20.24 -1.35
C LEU A 127 14.10 20.62 0.14
N THR A 128 12.95 21.06 0.65
CA THR A 128 12.84 21.51 2.04
C THR A 128 13.03 20.39 3.04
N ARG A 129 12.66 19.15 2.70
CA ARG A 129 12.90 17.98 3.56
C ARG A 129 14.38 17.61 3.62
N ARG A 130 15.11 17.76 2.50
CA ARG A 130 16.58 17.60 2.49
C ARG A 130 17.24 18.65 3.38
N ILE A 131 16.87 19.93 3.25
CA ILE A 131 17.35 21.01 4.12
C ILE A 131 17.04 20.71 5.59
N ALA A 132 15.81 20.32 5.91
CA ALA A 132 15.39 19.98 7.27
C ALA A 132 16.19 18.82 7.88
N THR A 133 16.63 17.87 7.06
CA THR A 133 17.47 16.74 7.49
C THR A 133 18.91 17.18 7.72
N MET A 134 19.50 17.93 6.78
CA MET A 134 20.90 18.38 6.84
C MET A 134 21.15 19.42 7.94
N THR A 135 20.10 20.10 8.41
CA THR A 135 20.17 21.14 9.45
C THR A 135 19.84 20.63 10.86
N ARG A 136 19.77 19.30 11.06
CA ARG A 136 19.67 18.68 12.40
C ARG A 136 21.01 18.80 13.10
N SER A 137 21.21 19.92 13.79
CA SER A 137 22.47 20.27 14.43
C SER A 137 22.22 21.04 15.73
N PRO A 138 23.13 20.99 16.72
CA PRO A 138 23.09 21.87 17.87
C PRO A 138 23.33 23.36 17.51
N ASN A 139 23.92 23.65 16.35
CA ASN A 139 24.24 25.03 15.92
C ASN A 139 22.97 25.91 15.82
N PRO A 140 22.94 27.09 16.47
CA PRO A 140 21.74 27.93 16.56
C PRO A 140 21.24 28.43 15.20
N MET A 141 22.14 28.79 14.27
CA MET A 141 21.77 29.24 12.93
C MET A 141 21.13 28.11 12.12
N LEU A 142 21.74 26.93 12.13
CA LEU A 142 21.19 25.75 11.45
C LEU A 142 19.85 25.31 12.06
N ARG A 143 19.67 25.46 13.38
CA ARG A 143 18.38 25.19 14.05
C ARG A 143 17.26 26.08 13.51
N VAL A 144 17.54 27.36 13.25
CA VAL A 144 16.56 28.29 12.67
C VAL A 144 16.22 27.88 11.24
N ILE A 145 17.21 27.64 10.39
CA ILE A 145 17.01 27.18 9.01
C ILE A 145 16.18 25.88 8.99
N GLY A 146 16.55 24.91 9.83
CA GLY A 146 15.83 23.64 9.94
C GLY A 146 14.41 23.79 10.47
N ARG A 147 14.12 24.79 11.30
CA ARG A 147 12.75 25.11 11.75
C ARG A 147 11.91 25.66 10.59
N VAL A 148 12.45 26.58 9.80
CA VAL A 148 11.79 27.15 8.61
C VAL A 148 11.53 26.05 7.58
N ALA A 149 12.53 25.21 7.29
CA ALA A 149 12.41 24.10 6.36
C ALA A 149 11.32 23.10 6.79
N ARG A 150 11.29 22.70 8.07
CA ARG A 150 10.23 21.83 8.62
C ARG A 150 8.85 22.48 8.55
N SER A 151 8.75 23.78 8.84
CA SER A 151 7.50 24.53 8.70
C SER A 151 7.02 24.55 7.24
N SER A 152 7.94 24.73 6.29
CA SER A 152 7.64 24.65 4.86
C SER A 152 7.15 23.26 4.45
N CYS A 153 7.83 22.19 4.90
CA CYS A 153 7.37 20.82 4.67
C CYS A 153 5.93 20.61 5.18
N ARG A 154 5.65 21.03 6.43
CA ARG A 154 4.33 20.88 7.05
C ARG A 154 3.25 21.63 6.29
N ARG A 155 3.53 22.87 5.85
CA ARG A 155 2.59 23.68 5.06
C ARG A 155 2.35 23.10 3.66
N ASN A 156 3.33 22.40 3.09
CA ASN A 156 3.19 21.78 1.78
C ASN A 156 2.34 20.49 1.84
N LEU A 157 2.29 19.80 2.98
CA LEU A 157 1.43 18.64 3.15
C LEU A 157 -0.06 19.03 3.08
N ARG A 158 -0.84 18.17 2.43
CA ARG A 158 -2.30 18.21 2.37
C ARG A 158 -2.85 16.79 2.46
N ALA A 159 -4.14 16.67 2.74
CA ALA A 159 -4.85 15.43 2.44
C ALA A 159 -4.53 15.05 0.98
N GLY A 160 -4.07 13.82 0.80
CA GLY A 160 -3.66 13.29 -0.48
C GLY A 160 -4.85 13.26 -1.41
N ASP A 161 -4.62 13.65 -2.66
CA ASP A 161 -5.63 13.53 -3.70
C ASP A 161 -5.91 12.04 -3.93
N THR A 162 -7.17 11.63 -3.78
CA THR A 162 -7.60 10.28 -4.13
C THR A 162 -7.60 10.06 -5.64
N ARG A 163 -7.48 11.13 -6.43
CA ARG A 163 -7.45 11.05 -7.89
C ARG A 163 -6.14 10.45 -8.40
N LEU A 164 -6.25 9.20 -8.78
CA LEU A 164 -5.24 8.45 -9.51
C LEU A 164 -5.16 8.98 -10.96
N PRO A 165 -3.97 9.28 -11.51
CA PRO A 165 -3.81 9.62 -12.92
C PRO A 165 -4.22 8.42 -13.80
N GLU A 166 -5.15 8.62 -14.74
CA GLU A 166 -5.70 7.52 -15.55
C GLU A 166 -4.63 6.82 -16.40
N SER A 167 -3.64 7.56 -16.92
CA SER A 167 -2.52 6.96 -17.66
C SER A 167 -1.72 5.97 -16.80
N ALA A 168 -1.46 6.33 -15.54
CA ALA A 168 -0.76 5.46 -14.59
C ALA A 168 -1.64 4.30 -14.12
N ALA A 169 -2.96 4.52 -13.97
CA ALA A 169 -3.93 3.49 -13.66
C ALA A 169 -3.97 2.42 -14.76
N GLY A 170 -4.13 2.84 -16.02
CA GLY A 170 -4.14 1.96 -17.19
C GLY A 170 -2.86 1.13 -17.31
N LEU A 171 -1.69 1.78 -17.17
CA LEU A 171 -0.40 1.09 -17.17
C LEU A 171 -0.32 0.00 -16.08
N LEU A 172 -0.77 0.29 -14.86
CA LEU A 172 -0.74 -0.70 -13.78
C LEU A 172 -1.76 -1.83 -14.00
N ARG A 173 -2.96 -1.53 -14.50
CA ARG A 173 -3.96 -2.55 -14.84
C ARG A 173 -3.40 -3.53 -15.88
N GLU A 174 -2.74 -3.02 -16.91
CA GLU A 174 -2.07 -3.86 -17.93
C GLU A 174 -0.99 -4.75 -17.29
N LEU A 175 -0.15 -4.18 -16.42
CA LEU A 175 0.93 -4.91 -15.75
C LEU A 175 0.43 -5.99 -14.77
N PHE A 176 -0.72 -5.78 -14.12
CA PHE A 176 -1.28 -6.73 -13.16
C PHE A 176 -2.25 -7.72 -13.79
N TYR A 177 -2.67 -7.54 -15.03
CA TYR A 177 -3.72 -8.34 -15.66
C TYR A 177 -3.47 -9.85 -15.56
N GLU A 178 -2.27 -10.31 -15.93
CA GLU A 178 -1.93 -11.74 -15.85
C GLU A 178 -1.91 -12.27 -14.41
N ASP A 179 -1.40 -11.49 -13.46
CA ASP A 179 -1.35 -11.89 -12.05
C ASP A 179 -2.75 -11.92 -11.43
N ASP A 180 -3.62 -10.97 -11.78
CA ASP A 180 -5.02 -10.94 -11.36
C ASP A 180 -5.79 -12.16 -11.90
N LEU A 181 -5.56 -12.58 -13.14
CA LEU A 181 -6.14 -13.81 -13.68
C LEU A 181 -5.67 -15.05 -12.89
N ARG A 182 -4.36 -15.14 -12.63
CA ARG A 182 -3.79 -16.24 -11.84
C ARG A 182 -4.32 -16.25 -10.41
N LEU A 183 -4.44 -15.07 -9.79
CA LEU A 183 -4.97 -14.90 -8.44
C LEU A 183 -6.43 -15.32 -8.37
N SER A 184 -7.26 -14.89 -9.32
CA SER A 184 -8.68 -15.27 -9.42
C SER A 184 -8.82 -16.80 -9.54
N ALA A 185 -8.03 -17.42 -10.43
CA ALA A 185 -8.00 -18.87 -10.58
C ALA A 185 -7.53 -19.59 -9.30
N TRP A 186 -6.47 -19.08 -8.66
CA TRP A 186 -5.94 -19.62 -7.41
C TRP A 186 -6.93 -19.54 -6.25
N LEU A 187 -7.73 -18.46 -6.19
CA LEU A 187 -8.77 -18.27 -5.18
C LEU A 187 -10.09 -18.98 -5.51
N GLY A 188 -10.31 -19.37 -6.77
CA GLY A 188 -11.58 -19.91 -7.25
C GLY A 188 -12.73 -18.90 -7.23
N ARG A 189 -12.44 -17.59 -7.27
CA ARG A 189 -13.44 -16.52 -7.21
C ARG A 189 -12.95 -15.21 -7.83
N GLU A 190 -13.90 -14.39 -8.28
CA GLU A 190 -13.62 -13.06 -8.81
C GLU A 190 -12.98 -12.11 -7.79
N LEU A 191 -12.12 -11.23 -8.28
CA LEU A 191 -11.46 -10.19 -7.49
C LEU A 191 -12.39 -8.98 -7.29
N PRO A 192 -12.45 -8.36 -6.09
CA PRO A 192 -13.32 -7.22 -5.83
C PRO A 192 -13.06 -6.00 -6.72
N TRP A 193 -11.83 -5.84 -7.23
CA TRP A 193 -11.44 -4.73 -8.11
C TRP A 193 -11.62 -5.03 -9.60
N ALA A 194 -11.97 -6.26 -10.01
CA ALA A 194 -12.21 -6.59 -11.41
C ALA A 194 -13.36 -5.76 -12.03
N LYS A 195 -14.35 -5.38 -11.20
CA LYS A 195 -15.54 -4.59 -11.58
C LYS A 195 -15.28 -3.09 -11.75
N SER A 196 -14.05 -2.62 -11.52
CA SER A 196 -13.66 -1.21 -11.66
C SER A 196 -12.95 -0.91 -12.99
N THR A 197 -13.15 -1.78 -13.97
CA THR A 197 -12.67 -1.69 -15.36
C THR A 197 -13.84 -1.35 -16.26
#